data_AF-A0A257AMW6-F1
#
_entry.id   AF-A0A257AMW6-F1
#
_cell.length_a   1.000
_cell.length_b   1.000
_cell.length_c   1.000
_cell.angle_alpha   90.00
_cell.angle_beta   90.00
_cell.angle_gamma   90.00
#
_symmetry.space_group_name_H-M   'P 1'
#
loop_
_entity.id
_entity.type
_entity.pdbx_description
1 polymer ?
#
loop_
_entity_poly.entity_id
_entity_poly.type
_entity_poly.pdbx_seq_one_letter_code
_entity_poly.pdbx_strand_id
1 'polypeptide(L)'
;MVGIKLPIPLRRKKLRDMMVEELRREMRLSITRPTYGEDWDSILYWADETPLTYSMCRKPAIKLKMLKEVLELLKGKNFDSVKRTLGRKSGERKLRKRHSIFYDIVFRKGDLHIGYGSLIQLRPEKEKPLLECGGYIFTVKMVVDSEGKEIVDFECGRFRNYKKEIKPLLDKIGSLYHKI
;
A
#
# COMPACT_ATOMS: atom_id res chain seq x y z
N MET A 1 -25.63 33.81 13.33
CA MET A 1 -24.17 33.68 13.20
C MET A 1 -23.86 32.48 12.32
N VAL A 2 -23.37 32.70 11.11
CA VAL A 2 -22.92 31.63 10.20
C VAL A 2 -21.54 31.16 10.67
N GLY A 3 -21.38 29.86 10.84
CA GLY A 3 -20.20 29.26 11.46
C GLY A 3 -18.97 29.25 10.56
N ILE A 4 -17.83 28.96 11.17
CA ILE A 4 -16.65 28.47 10.46
C ILE A 4 -16.28 27.13 11.10
N LYS A 5 -16.67 26.05 10.43
CA LYS A 5 -16.13 24.71 10.68
C LYS A 5 -14.65 24.72 10.28
N LEU A 6 -13.81 24.29 11.21
CA LEU A 6 -12.35 24.22 11.04
C LEU A 6 -11.95 23.49 9.74
N PRO A 7 -10.93 24.00 9.01
CA PRO A 7 -10.42 23.35 7.82
C PRO A 7 -9.69 22.04 8.18
N ILE A 8 -10.08 20.97 7.50
CA ILE A 8 -9.46 19.64 7.57
C ILE A 8 -7.95 19.77 7.23
N PRO A 9 -7.02 19.15 7.97
CA PRO A 9 -5.59 19.39 7.75
C PRO A 9 -5.09 18.74 6.45
N LEU A 10 -4.51 19.59 5.60
CA LEU A 10 -3.98 19.43 4.23
C LEU A 10 -2.90 18.34 3.98
N ARG A 11 -2.65 17.39 4.88
CA ARG A 11 -1.49 16.47 4.78
C ARG A 11 -1.81 14.97 4.66
N ARG A 12 -3.07 14.54 4.81
CA ARG A 12 -3.50 13.13 4.65
C ARG A 12 -3.90 12.75 3.24
N LYS A 13 -4.44 13.72 2.49
CA LYS A 13 -4.89 13.52 1.11
C LYS A 13 -3.72 13.11 0.22
N LYS A 14 -2.56 13.81 0.30
CA LYS A 14 -1.40 13.55 -0.55
C LYS A 14 -0.94 12.08 -0.63
N LEU A 15 -0.59 11.42 0.49
CA LEU A 15 -0.09 10.03 0.42
C LEU A 15 -1.17 9.04 -0.05
N ARG A 16 -2.40 9.17 0.46
CA ARG A 16 -3.53 8.33 0.02
C ARG A 16 -3.75 8.52 -1.48
N ASP A 17 -3.86 9.76 -1.93
CA ASP A 17 -4.18 10.10 -3.32
C ASP A 17 -3.06 9.63 -4.26
N MET A 18 -1.78 9.77 -3.88
CA MET A 18 -0.64 9.19 -4.61
C MET A 18 -0.74 7.65 -4.74
N MET A 19 -1.03 6.95 -3.64
CA MET A 19 -1.20 5.49 -3.68
C MET A 19 -2.42 5.06 -4.51
N VAL A 20 -3.49 5.85 -4.49
CA VAL A 20 -4.71 5.63 -5.29
C VAL A 20 -4.42 5.80 -6.77
N GLU A 21 -3.71 6.86 -7.16
CA GLU A 21 -3.34 7.10 -8.55
C GLU A 21 -2.45 5.99 -9.11
N GLU A 22 -1.49 5.53 -8.32
CA GLU A 22 -0.63 4.41 -8.71
C GLU A 22 -1.43 3.11 -8.84
N LEU A 23 -2.31 2.81 -7.89
CA LEU A 23 -3.16 1.64 -7.96
C LEU A 23 -4.10 1.70 -9.18
N ARG A 24 -4.65 2.88 -9.50
CA ARG A 24 -5.49 3.10 -10.69
C ARG A 24 -4.72 2.79 -11.98
N ARG A 25 -3.45 3.24 -12.06
CA ARG A 25 -2.54 2.92 -13.17
C ARG A 25 -2.30 1.42 -13.28
N GLU A 26 -2.01 0.75 -12.17
CA GLU A 26 -1.78 -0.70 -12.14
C GLU A 26 -3.01 -1.53 -12.53
N MET A 27 -4.20 -1.03 -12.21
CA MET A 27 -5.49 -1.60 -12.61
C MET A 27 -5.85 -1.36 -14.08
N ARG A 28 -5.05 -0.55 -14.82
CA ARG A 28 -5.30 -0.14 -16.22
C ARG A 28 -6.67 0.51 -16.44
N LEU A 29 -7.21 1.15 -15.41
CA LEU A 29 -8.40 1.99 -15.51
C LEU A 29 -7.98 3.28 -16.23
N SER A 30 -8.77 3.72 -17.21
CA SER A 30 -8.37 4.69 -18.24
C SER A 30 -7.50 5.86 -17.74
N ILE A 31 -6.38 6.08 -18.43
CA ILE A 31 -5.44 7.17 -18.14
C ILE A 31 -6.01 8.45 -18.78
N THR A 32 -6.73 9.27 -18.04
CA THR A 32 -6.89 10.69 -18.40
C THR A 32 -5.56 11.41 -18.16
N ARG A 33 -4.70 11.30 -19.17
CA ARG A 33 -3.36 11.90 -19.32
C ARG A 33 -2.30 11.36 -18.34
N PRO A 34 -1.07 11.09 -18.83
CA PRO A 34 0.07 10.95 -17.92
C PRO A 34 0.29 12.32 -17.27
N THR A 35 -0.19 12.50 -16.03
CA THR A 35 0.35 13.55 -15.19
C THR A 35 1.84 13.29 -15.07
N TYR A 36 2.59 14.27 -15.56
CA TYR A 36 4.04 14.36 -15.58
C TYR A 36 4.69 13.69 -14.37
N GLY A 37 5.82 13.03 -14.63
CA GLY A 37 6.54 12.21 -13.68
C GLY A 37 6.76 12.86 -12.32
N GLU A 38 5.97 12.44 -11.34
CA GLU A 38 6.48 12.28 -10.00
C GLU A 38 7.04 10.87 -9.93
N ASP A 39 8.33 10.74 -10.20
CA ASP A 39 9.06 9.49 -10.01
C ASP A 39 8.87 9.03 -8.56
N TRP A 40 9.00 7.74 -8.28
CA TRP A 40 8.82 7.15 -6.95
C TRP A 40 9.61 7.88 -5.85
N ASP A 41 10.69 8.56 -6.24
CA ASP A 41 11.49 9.43 -5.40
C ASP A 41 10.70 10.61 -4.81
N SER A 42 9.71 11.15 -5.52
CA SER A 42 8.82 12.22 -5.02
C SER A 42 7.84 11.68 -3.97
N ILE A 43 7.17 10.54 -4.20
CA ILE A 43 6.29 9.89 -3.20
C ILE A 43 7.06 9.57 -1.91
N LEU A 44 8.30 9.07 -2.07
CA LEU A 44 9.17 8.73 -0.95
C LEU A 44 9.67 9.97 -0.19
N TYR A 45 10.04 11.04 -0.89
CA TYR A 45 10.42 12.32 -0.29
C TYR A 45 9.29 12.87 0.60
N TRP A 46 8.04 12.86 0.10
CA TRP A 46 6.89 13.35 0.86
C TRP A 46 6.49 12.45 2.04
N ALA A 47 6.67 11.13 1.92
CA ALA A 47 6.39 10.19 3.00
C ALA A 47 7.37 10.36 4.17
N ASP A 48 8.65 10.56 3.88
CA ASP A 48 9.72 10.69 4.89
C ASP A 48 9.65 12.02 5.66
N GLU A 49 9.24 13.12 5.01
CA GLU A 49 9.18 14.45 5.61
C GLU A 49 7.95 14.72 6.51
N THR A 50 7.03 13.77 6.69
CA THR A 50 5.76 14.04 7.38
C THR A 50 5.55 13.21 8.66
N PRO A 51 6.05 13.66 9.84
CA PRO A 51 5.80 13.04 11.15
C PRO A 51 4.32 12.75 11.45
N LEU A 52 3.42 13.59 10.93
CA LEU A 52 1.96 13.49 11.11
C LEU A 52 1.36 12.20 10.54
N THR A 53 1.91 11.67 9.44
CA THR A 53 1.37 10.49 8.73
C THR A 53 1.58 9.20 9.55
N TYR A 54 2.60 9.16 10.40
CA TYR A 54 2.89 8.01 11.25
C TYR A 54 2.08 7.99 12.56
N SER A 55 1.67 9.15 13.05
CA SER A 55 0.93 9.29 14.32
C SER A 55 -0.43 8.56 14.32
N MET A 56 -1.00 8.35 13.13
CA MET A 56 -2.27 7.63 12.92
C MET A 56 -2.10 6.10 12.87
N CYS A 57 -0.89 5.60 12.68
CA CYS A 57 -0.61 4.17 12.54
C CYS A 57 -0.42 3.51 13.91
N ARG A 58 -1.47 3.59 14.72
CA ARG A 58 -1.48 3.08 16.10
C ARG A 58 -1.69 1.56 16.16
N LYS A 59 -2.43 1.01 15.20
CA LYS A 59 -2.73 -0.43 15.14
C LYS A 59 -1.52 -1.25 14.68
N PRO A 60 -1.32 -2.47 15.21
CA PRO A 60 -0.36 -3.42 14.66
C PRO A 60 -0.67 -3.73 13.18
N ALA A 61 0.35 -3.81 12.34
CA ALA A 61 0.24 -4.12 10.91
C ALA A 61 -0.51 -5.44 10.66
N ILE A 62 -0.28 -6.45 11.50
CA ILE A 62 -0.98 -7.74 11.44
C ILE A 62 -2.50 -7.65 11.67
N LYS A 63 -2.99 -6.52 12.22
CA LYS A 63 -4.41 -6.25 12.45
C LYS A 63 -5.05 -5.40 11.35
N LEU A 64 -4.35 -5.10 10.26
CA LEU A 64 -4.96 -4.43 9.09
C LEU A 64 -6.05 -5.31 8.49
N LYS A 65 -7.24 -4.75 8.22
CA LYS A 65 -8.37 -5.49 7.64
C LYS A 65 -8.04 -5.88 6.20
N MET A 66 -7.48 -4.95 5.43
CA MET A 66 -7.13 -5.16 4.01
C MET A 66 -6.14 -6.31 3.82
N LEU A 67 -5.16 -6.43 4.72
CA LEU A 67 -4.18 -7.52 4.68
C LEU A 67 -4.83 -8.90 4.90
N LYS A 68 -5.81 -8.98 5.81
CA LYS A 68 -6.58 -10.21 6.02
C LYS A 68 -7.44 -10.55 4.81
N GLU A 69 -8.10 -9.54 4.24
CA GLU A 69 -8.95 -9.69 3.06
C GLU A 69 -8.16 -10.23 1.86
N VAL A 70 -6.97 -9.69 1.57
CA VAL A 70 -6.09 -10.19 0.50
C VAL A 70 -5.72 -11.67 0.72
N LEU A 71 -5.37 -12.05 1.95
CA LEU A 71 -5.03 -13.43 2.28
C LEU A 71 -6.22 -14.38 2.13
N GLU A 72 -7.42 -13.94 2.50
CA GLU A 72 -8.66 -14.72 2.36
C GLU A 72 -9.04 -14.90 0.88
N LEU A 73 -9.00 -13.82 0.08
CA LEU A 73 -9.24 -13.87 -1.36
C LEU A 73 -8.30 -14.86 -2.06
N LEU A 74 -7.00 -14.81 -1.74
CA LEU A 74 -6.00 -15.71 -2.31
C LEU A 74 -6.18 -17.17 -1.89
N LYS A 75 -6.46 -17.43 -0.61
CA LYS A 75 -6.69 -18.80 -0.11
C LYS A 75 -7.94 -19.42 -0.71
N GLY A 76 -9.02 -18.64 -0.81
CA GLY A 76 -10.29 -19.10 -1.34
C GLY A 76 -10.34 -19.20 -2.86
N LYS A 77 -9.30 -18.74 -3.57
CA LYS A 77 -9.29 -18.59 -5.04
C LYS A 77 -10.56 -17.88 -5.55
N ASN A 78 -11.02 -16.89 -4.78
CA ASN A 78 -12.32 -16.24 -4.98
C ASN A 78 -12.19 -15.03 -5.91
N PHE A 79 -11.76 -15.28 -7.15
CA PHE A 79 -11.54 -14.28 -8.20
C PHE A 79 -11.47 -15.01 -9.56
N ASP A 80 -11.81 -14.31 -10.64
CA ASP A 80 -11.69 -14.84 -12.01
C ASP A 80 -10.28 -14.68 -12.55
N SER A 81 -9.59 -13.61 -12.15
CA SER A 81 -8.18 -13.40 -12.46
C SER A 81 -7.46 -12.59 -11.39
N VAL A 82 -6.15 -12.77 -11.32
CA VAL A 82 -5.27 -12.05 -10.40
C VAL A 82 -4.00 -11.60 -11.13
N LYS A 83 -3.69 -10.30 -11.02
CA LYS A 83 -2.43 -9.70 -11.45
C LYS A 83 -1.69 -9.22 -10.21
N ARG A 84 -0.44 -9.64 -10.05
CA ARG A 84 0.43 -9.13 -9.00
C ARG A 84 1.50 -8.25 -9.61
N THR A 85 1.61 -7.02 -9.12
CA THR A 85 2.75 -6.15 -9.45
C THR A 85 3.52 -5.92 -8.17
N LEU A 86 4.67 -6.59 -8.03
CA LEU A 86 5.61 -6.24 -6.99
C LEU A 86 6.43 -5.06 -7.48
N GLY A 87 5.98 -3.85 -7.12
CA GLY A 87 6.63 -2.59 -7.43
C GLY A 87 8.08 -2.58 -6.98
N ARG A 88 8.96 -2.97 -7.92
CA ARG A 88 10.42 -3.12 -7.82
C ARG A 88 10.89 -4.25 -6.89
N LYS A 89 11.55 -5.25 -7.50
CA LYS A 89 12.69 -5.99 -6.92
C LYS A 89 13.72 -4.98 -6.41
N SER A 90 13.53 -4.44 -5.22
CA SER A 90 14.64 -3.85 -4.48
C SER A 90 15.49 -5.02 -4.02
N GLY A 91 16.51 -5.37 -4.82
CA GLY A 91 17.62 -6.12 -4.25
C GLY A 91 18.10 -5.41 -2.98
N GLU A 92 18.67 -6.15 -2.04
CA GLU A 92 19.08 -5.64 -0.71
C GLU A 92 19.85 -4.30 -0.78
N ARG A 93 20.61 -4.08 -1.87
CA ARG A 93 21.31 -2.82 -2.17
C ARG A 93 20.41 -1.58 -2.32
N LYS A 94 19.20 -1.69 -2.87
CA LYS A 94 18.26 -0.55 -3.03
C LYS A 94 17.39 -0.32 -1.79
N LEU A 95 17.08 -1.38 -1.03
CA LEU A 95 16.45 -1.30 0.30
C LEU A 95 17.29 -0.45 1.27
N ARG A 96 18.62 -0.60 1.25
CA ARG A 96 19.57 0.22 2.03
C ARG A 96 19.56 1.72 1.67
N LYS A 97 19.04 2.12 0.51
CA LYS A 97 18.98 3.53 0.08
C LYS A 97 17.65 4.20 0.35
N ARG A 98 16.54 3.46 0.33
CA ARG A 98 15.17 4.03 0.35
C ARG A 98 14.30 3.56 1.52
N HIS A 99 14.77 2.56 2.28
CA HIS A 99 14.09 1.96 3.45
C HIS A 99 12.61 1.62 3.23
N SER A 100 12.17 1.48 1.98
CA SER A 100 10.75 1.40 1.63
C SER A 100 10.50 0.34 0.56
N ILE A 101 9.32 -0.29 0.60
CA ILE A 101 8.89 -1.38 -0.26
C ILE A 101 7.46 -1.10 -0.72
N PHE A 102 7.20 -1.23 -2.01
CA PHE A 102 5.85 -1.13 -2.59
C PHE A 102 5.37 -2.52 -3.03
N TYR A 103 4.09 -2.79 -2.83
CA TYR A 103 3.48 -4.07 -3.17
C TYR A 103 2.02 -3.87 -3.57
N ASP A 104 1.68 -4.27 -4.80
CA ASP A 104 0.33 -4.15 -5.32
C ASP A 104 -0.20 -5.50 -5.83
N ILE A 105 -1.48 -5.73 -5.62
CA ILE A 105 -2.21 -6.91 -6.11
C ILE A 105 -3.59 -6.50 -6.60
N VAL A 106 -3.93 -6.91 -7.81
CA VAL A 106 -5.18 -6.59 -8.49
C VAL A 106 -5.91 -7.88 -8.80
N PHE A 107 -7.19 -7.92 -8.45
CA PHE A 107 -8.11 -9.01 -8.69
C PHE A 107 -9.23 -8.55 -9.62
N ARG A 108 -9.77 -9.47 -10.41
CA ARG A 108 -11.08 -9.33 -11.06
C ARG A 108 -12.03 -10.38 -10.51
N LYS A 109 -13.26 -9.98 -10.22
CA LYS A 109 -14.33 -10.88 -9.76
C LYS A 109 -15.67 -10.39 -10.30
N GLY A 110 -16.25 -11.16 -11.22
CA GLY A 110 -17.33 -10.70 -12.08
C GLY A 110 -16.96 -9.36 -12.72
N ASP A 111 -17.85 -8.40 -12.56
CA ASP A 111 -17.68 -7.04 -13.07
C ASP A 111 -16.82 -6.13 -12.17
N LEU A 112 -16.34 -6.64 -11.03
CA LEU A 112 -15.55 -5.85 -10.08
C LEU A 112 -14.06 -5.97 -10.37
N HIS A 113 -13.40 -4.82 -10.47
CA HIS A 113 -11.95 -4.69 -10.40
C HIS A 113 -11.56 -4.28 -8.99
N ILE A 114 -10.78 -5.12 -8.30
CA ILE A 114 -10.39 -4.89 -6.91
C ILE A 114 -8.87 -4.79 -6.84
N GLY A 115 -8.35 -3.60 -6.57
CA GLY A 115 -6.93 -3.35 -6.34
C GLY A 115 -6.61 -3.21 -4.85
N TYR A 116 -5.46 -3.72 -4.45
CA TYR A 116 -4.83 -3.41 -3.17
C TYR A 116 -3.40 -2.93 -3.43
N GLY A 117 -3.04 -1.82 -2.81
CA GLY A 117 -1.67 -1.30 -2.86
C GLY A 117 -1.12 -1.05 -1.47
N SER A 118 0.16 -1.34 -1.26
CA SER A 118 0.82 -1.26 0.05
C SER A 118 2.18 -0.58 -0.05
N LEU A 119 2.42 0.39 0.83
CA LEU A 119 3.72 1.02 1.07
C LEU A 119 4.21 0.61 2.46
N ILE A 120 5.33 -0.10 2.51
CA ILE A 120 6.01 -0.49 3.75
C ILE A 120 7.25 0.37 3.89
N GLN A 121 7.36 1.10 5.00
CA GLN A 121 8.49 1.95 5.32
C GLN A 121 9.17 1.48 6.60
N LEU A 122 10.43 1.10 6.49
CA LEU A 122 11.31 0.70 7.57
C LEU A 122 11.85 1.94 8.28
N ARG A 123 12.00 1.86 9.60
CA ARG A 123 12.72 2.86 10.40
C ARG A 123 14.05 2.27 10.85
N PRO A 124 15.16 2.63 10.18
CA PRO A 124 16.47 2.13 10.56
C PRO A 124 16.79 2.47 12.02
N GLU A 125 17.35 1.50 12.73
CA GLU A 125 17.91 1.69 14.07
C GLU A 125 19.42 1.42 13.98
N LYS A 126 20.25 2.26 14.62
CA LYS A 126 21.72 2.23 14.47
C LYS A 126 22.34 0.85 14.72
N GLU A 127 21.76 0.08 15.63
CA GLU A 127 22.33 -1.18 16.12
C GLU A 127 21.59 -2.42 15.59
N LYS A 128 20.59 -2.25 14.72
CA LYS A 128 19.80 -3.39 14.19
C LYS A 128 19.96 -3.55 12.69
N PRO A 129 20.03 -4.80 12.20
CA PRO A 129 19.88 -5.07 10.78
C PRO A 129 18.58 -4.46 10.24
N LEU A 130 18.62 -3.88 9.04
CA LEU A 130 17.47 -3.18 8.44
C LEU A 130 16.20 -4.06 8.37
N LEU A 131 16.36 -5.36 8.07
CA LEU A 131 15.25 -6.31 8.01
C LEU A 131 14.66 -6.65 9.39
N GLU A 132 15.36 -6.34 10.47
CA GLU A 132 14.91 -6.55 11.86
C GLU A 132 14.34 -5.29 12.49
N CYS A 133 14.39 -4.17 11.77
CA CYS A 133 13.84 -2.90 12.20
C CYS A 133 12.30 -2.88 12.16
N GLY A 134 11.73 -2.02 12.99
CA GLY A 134 10.32 -1.66 12.94
C GLY A 134 9.99 -0.69 11.81
N GLY A 135 8.74 -0.27 11.75
CA GLY A 135 8.28 0.63 10.70
C GLY A 135 6.77 0.72 10.58
N TYR A 136 6.34 1.17 9.42
CA TYR A 136 4.96 1.50 9.11
C TYR A 136 4.54 0.84 7.81
N ILE A 137 3.28 0.45 7.74
CA ILE A 137 2.64 -0.01 6.52
C ILE A 137 1.42 0.86 6.27
N PHE A 138 1.30 1.36 5.05
CA PHE A 138 0.14 2.06 4.52
C PHE A 138 -0.48 1.16 3.46
N THR A 139 -1.79 1.04 3.46
CA THR A 139 -2.51 0.19 2.51
C THR A 139 -3.70 0.95 1.94
N VAL A 140 -3.87 0.88 0.63
CA VAL A 140 -5.05 1.38 -0.07
C VAL A 140 -5.77 0.20 -0.71
N LYS A 141 -7.10 0.27 -0.72
CA LYS A 141 -7.96 -0.62 -1.50
C LYS A 141 -8.79 0.22 -2.44
N MET A 142 -8.89 -0.21 -3.69
CA MET A 142 -9.78 0.37 -4.68
C MET A 142 -10.69 -0.73 -5.21
N VAL A 143 -11.99 -0.46 -5.26
CA VAL A 143 -12.99 -1.31 -5.93
C VAL A 143 -13.64 -0.47 -7.01
N VAL A 144 -13.66 -0.99 -8.23
CA VAL A 144 -14.29 -0.34 -9.39
C VAL A 144 -15.28 -1.32 -10.01
N ASP A 145 -16.52 -0.90 -10.16
CA ASP A 145 -17.57 -1.68 -10.82
C ASP A 145 -17.60 -1.45 -12.34
N SER A 146 -18.52 -2.14 -13.03
CA SER A 146 -18.71 -2.03 -14.48
C SER A 146 -19.17 -0.65 -14.94
N GLU A 147 -19.77 0.15 -14.05
CA GLU A 147 -20.19 1.52 -14.33
C GLU A 147 -19.04 2.53 -14.11
N GLY A 148 -17.88 2.06 -13.65
CA GLY A 148 -16.71 2.89 -13.38
C GLY A 148 -16.77 3.63 -12.04
N LYS A 149 -17.69 3.27 -11.15
CA LYS A 149 -17.78 3.87 -9.81
C LYS A 149 -16.67 3.32 -8.93
N GLU A 150 -15.90 4.24 -8.34
CA GLU A 150 -14.76 3.90 -7.49
C GLU A 150 -15.09 4.01 -6.00
N ILE A 151 -14.76 2.97 -5.23
CA ILE A 151 -14.75 2.99 -3.77
C ILE A 151 -13.31 2.82 -3.31
N VAL A 152 -12.84 3.75 -2.47
CA VAL A 152 -11.44 3.79 -2.01
C VAL A 152 -11.36 3.82 -0.49
N ASP A 153 -10.75 2.78 0.06
CA ASP A 153 -10.43 2.67 1.48
C ASP A 153 -8.92 2.85 1.72
N PHE A 154 -8.56 3.36 2.89
CA PHE A 154 -7.16 3.53 3.30
C PHE A 154 -6.96 3.11 4.75
N GLU A 155 -5.92 2.32 5.01
CA GLU A 155 -5.51 1.95 6.36
C GLU A 155 -4.01 2.17 6.56
N CYS A 156 -3.59 2.29 7.82
CA CYS A 156 -2.19 2.18 8.15
C CYS A 156 -1.96 1.49 9.50
N GLY A 157 -0.77 0.94 9.67
CA GLY A 157 -0.37 0.22 10.87
C GLY A 157 1.13 0.31 11.11
N ARG A 158 1.54 -0.11 12.30
CA ARG A 158 2.94 -0.18 12.72
C ARG A 158 3.39 -1.62 12.94
N PHE A 159 4.66 -1.90 12.69
CA PHE A 159 5.31 -3.16 13.06
C PHE A 159 6.61 -2.86 13.80
N ARG A 160 7.06 -3.82 14.62
CA ARG A 160 8.30 -3.73 15.40
C ARG A 160 9.45 -4.47 14.75
N ASN A 161 9.16 -5.47 13.92
CA ASN A 161 10.20 -6.22 13.22
C ASN A 161 9.70 -6.69 11.86
N TYR A 162 10.29 -6.16 10.78
CA TYR A 162 9.89 -6.49 9.41
C TYR A 162 10.00 -7.99 9.11
N LYS A 163 11.13 -8.62 9.45
CA LYS A 163 11.41 -10.04 9.20
C LYS A 163 10.43 -10.97 9.92
N LYS A 164 9.94 -10.61 11.11
CA LYS A 164 9.01 -11.43 11.91
C LYS A 164 7.54 -11.14 11.59
N GLU A 165 7.18 -9.89 11.31
CA GLU A 165 5.77 -9.50 11.20
C GLU A 165 5.32 -9.33 9.75
N ILE A 166 6.14 -8.75 8.87
CA ILE A 166 5.72 -8.34 7.52
C ILE A 166 6.20 -9.32 6.46
N LYS A 167 7.48 -9.68 6.49
CA LYS A 167 8.07 -10.60 5.50
C LYS A 167 7.30 -11.93 5.38
N PRO A 168 6.90 -12.61 6.47
CA PRO A 168 6.17 -13.87 6.35
C PRO A 168 4.80 -13.72 5.68
N LEU A 169 4.17 -12.55 5.82
CA LEU A 169 2.91 -12.25 5.15
C LEU A 169 3.12 -12.07 3.65
N LEU A 170 4.13 -11.30 3.24
CA LEU A 170 4.49 -11.11 1.84
C LEU A 170 4.90 -12.43 1.19
N ASP A 171 5.68 -13.25 1.88
CA ASP A 171 6.09 -14.58 1.41
C ASP A 171 4.88 -15.50 1.25
N LYS A 172 3.91 -15.45 2.18
CA LYS A 172 2.66 -16.22 2.10
C LYS A 172 1.78 -15.77 0.94
N ILE A 173 1.61 -14.46 0.74
CA ILE A 173 0.90 -13.91 -0.42
C ILE A 173 1.59 -14.35 -1.71
N GLY A 174 2.93 -14.28 -1.76
CA GLY A 174 3.71 -14.74 -2.89
C GLY A 174 3.55 -16.23 -3.17
N SER A 175 3.57 -17.07 -2.13
CA SER A 175 3.37 -18.53 -2.26
C SER A 175 1.96 -18.88 -2.74
N LEU A 176 0.92 -18.22 -2.22
CA LEU A 176 -0.46 -18.43 -2.68
C LEU A 176 -0.61 -18.01 -4.15
N TYR A 177 0.03 -16.91 -4.55
CA TYR A 177 0.07 -16.47 -5.94
C TYR A 177 0.73 -17.49 -6.87
N HIS A 178 1.86 -18.09 -6.50
CA HIS A 178 2.54 -19.10 -7.33
C HIS A 178 1.75 -20.42 -7.51
N LYS A 179 0.67 -20.63 -6.75
CA LYS A 179 -0.21 -21.82 -6.83
C LYS A 179 -1.49 -21.57 -7.62
N ILE A 180 -1.62 -20.37 -8.19
CA ILE A 180 -2.73 -19.94 -9.07
C ILE A 180 -2.18 -19.95 -10.49
#